data_AF-A0A068MWG2-F1
#
_entry.id   AF-A0A068MWG2-F1
#
_cell.length_a   1.000
_cell.length_b   1.000
_cell.length_c   1.000
_cell.angle_alpha   90.00
_cell.angle_beta   90.00
_cell.angle_gamma   90.00
#
_symmetry.space_group_name_H-M   'P 1'
#
loop_
_entity.id
_entity.type
_entity.pdbx_description
1 polymer ?
#
loop_
_entity_poly.entity_id
_entity_poly.type
_entity_poly.pdbx_seq_one_letter_code
_entity_poly.pdbx_strand_id
1 'polypeptide(L)'
;MKIQLYLLAKIAGKSKGFTLLELLMASVLTFLVVSGIGYAVVLMTKDNISSQVSGDLVFNTTRAADFITDEIRQATFLSTSSADIPTSTVSCAMGSGEQFVIGLAINSSLVNVVYYTKTPPGNPWLGPSSIYRCGPPLNASGQLDLTPANRTKSILVDSITTNANARNETCASGTTKFPASPSAGFFLCVNNSNPNLVELRLTSRSDKLASDGVGAGRSAESSASGNFRVVTTAFTRAASGVATLNSSGTCSGVTVAVDGRPAVSFTSGMTVVATKTSTITFSPNPSLWLKTSPSTNQDRYTYLLCTINANF
;
A
#
# COMPACT_ATOMS: atom_id res chain seq x y z
N MET A 1 3.81 -57.39 -16.50
CA MET A 1 2.62 -56.72 -17.10
C MET A 1 1.94 -57.59 -18.18
N LYS A 2 1.73 -58.90 -17.94
CA LYS A 2 1.06 -59.83 -18.89
C LYS A 2 -0.13 -60.59 -18.29
N ILE A 3 -0.31 -60.53 -16.97
CA ILE A 3 -1.33 -61.30 -16.25
C ILE A 3 -2.68 -60.57 -16.20
N GLN A 4 -2.71 -59.24 -16.36
CA GLN A 4 -3.97 -58.49 -16.34
C GLN A 4 -4.75 -58.53 -17.67
N LEU A 5 -4.12 -58.91 -18.80
CA LEU A 5 -4.82 -59.03 -20.08
C LEU A 5 -5.62 -60.34 -20.21
N TYR A 6 -5.24 -61.39 -19.47
CA TYR A 6 -5.87 -62.71 -19.57
C TYR A 6 -7.25 -62.78 -18.91
N LEU A 7 -7.55 -61.88 -17.96
CA LEU A 7 -8.87 -61.79 -17.33
C LEU A 7 -9.90 -61.10 -18.23
N LEU A 8 -9.47 -60.21 -19.14
CA LEU A 8 -10.37 -59.53 -20.08
C LEU A 8 -10.71 -60.39 -21.31
N ALA A 9 -9.82 -61.30 -21.72
CA ALA A 9 -10.03 -62.13 -22.91
C ALA A 9 -10.96 -63.35 -22.69
N LYS A 10 -11.21 -63.76 -21.45
CA LYS A 10 -12.03 -64.96 -21.13
C LYS A 10 -13.54 -64.69 -21.04
N ILE A 11 -13.99 -63.49 -21.40
CA ILE A 11 -15.41 -63.07 -21.43
C ILE A 11 -16.01 -63.21 -22.86
N ALA A 12 -15.18 -63.53 -23.86
CA ALA A 12 -15.59 -63.60 -25.27
C ALA A 12 -16.20 -64.97 -25.67
N GLY A 13 -17.24 -65.44 -24.98
CA GLY A 13 -17.95 -66.66 -25.37
C GLY A 13 -19.37 -66.76 -24.81
N LYS A 14 -20.37 -66.68 -25.70
CA LYS A 14 -21.84 -66.73 -25.51
C LYS A 14 -22.49 -65.45 -24.98
N SER A 15 -23.07 -64.70 -25.91
CA SER A 15 -24.04 -63.62 -25.67
C SER A 15 -25.34 -64.20 -25.05
N LYS A 16 -25.39 -64.28 -23.73
CA LYS A 16 -26.65 -64.33 -22.98
C LYS A 16 -27.04 -62.88 -22.68
N GLY A 17 -28.25 -62.47 -23.06
CA GLY A 17 -28.76 -61.13 -22.73
C GLY A 17 -28.73 -60.88 -21.23
N PHE A 18 -28.52 -59.61 -20.83
CA PHE A 18 -28.51 -59.21 -19.43
C PHE A 18 -29.87 -59.48 -18.78
N THR A 19 -29.84 -60.03 -17.57
CA THR A 19 -31.05 -60.14 -16.76
C THR A 19 -31.39 -58.77 -16.16
N LEU A 20 -32.68 -58.50 -15.92
CA LEU A 20 -33.14 -57.22 -15.35
C LEU A 20 -32.47 -56.92 -13.99
N LEU A 21 -32.18 -57.95 -13.21
CA LEU A 21 -31.49 -57.84 -11.91
C LEU A 21 -30.04 -57.37 -12.05
N GLU A 22 -29.29 -57.87 -13.04
CA GLU A 22 -27.91 -57.43 -13.29
C GLU A 22 -27.87 -55.95 -13.68
N LEU A 23 -28.85 -55.49 -14.47
CA LEU A 23 -28.96 -54.08 -14.85
C LEU A 23 -29.29 -53.19 -13.64
N LEU A 24 -30.14 -53.66 -12.73
CA LEU A 24 -30.48 -52.96 -11.49
C LEU A 24 -29.26 -52.88 -10.54
N MET A 25 -28.52 -53.98 -10.36
CA MET A 25 -27.32 -53.97 -9.52
C MET A 25 -26.23 -53.07 -10.13
N ALA A 26 -26.05 -53.11 -11.45
CA ALA A 26 -25.12 -52.24 -12.16
C ALA A 26 -25.50 -50.75 -11.98
N SER A 27 -26.78 -50.39 -12.07
CA SER A 27 -27.21 -48.99 -11.90
C SER A 27 -27.02 -48.48 -10.47
N VAL A 28 -27.24 -49.32 -9.46
CA VAL A 28 -26.99 -48.95 -8.05
C VAL A 28 -25.49 -48.74 -7.80
N LEU A 29 -24.63 -49.62 -8.33
CA LEU A 29 -23.19 -49.49 -8.17
C LEU A 29 -22.64 -48.25 -8.88
N THR A 30 -23.10 -47.95 -10.09
CA THR A 30 -22.68 -46.73 -10.81
C THR A 30 -23.17 -45.48 -10.09
N PHE A 31 -24.39 -45.48 -9.55
CA PHE A 31 -24.91 -44.35 -8.76
C PHE A 31 -24.03 -44.06 -7.54
N LEU A 32 -23.62 -45.09 -6.79
CA LEU A 32 -22.74 -44.92 -5.62
C LEU A 32 -21.36 -44.38 -6.01
N VAL A 33 -20.76 -44.93 -7.07
CA VAL A 33 -19.44 -44.49 -7.56
C VAL A 33 -19.49 -43.04 -8.05
N VAL A 34 -20.48 -42.68 -8.87
CA VAL A 34 -20.65 -41.32 -9.39
C VAL A 34 -20.90 -40.34 -8.24
N SER A 35 -21.69 -40.72 -7.24
CA SER A 35 -21.93 -39.87 -6.06
C SER A 35 -20.65 -39.64 -5.24
N GLY A 36 -19.87 -40.70 -4.99
CA GLY A 36 -18.60 -40.60 -4.28
C GLY A 36 -17.56 -39.74 -5.01
N ILE A 37 -17.40 -39.96 -6.32
CA ILE A 37 -16.48 -39.18 -7.16
C ILE A 37 -16.97 -37.73 -7.27
N GLY A 38 -18.28 -37.51 -7.45
CA GLY A 38 -18.85 -36.17 -7.55
C GLY A 38 -18.56 -35.34 -6.30
N TYR A 39 -18.70 -35.93 -5.11
CA TYR A 39 -18.33 -35.27 -3.86
C TYR A 39 -16.83 -34.97 -3.76
N ALA A 40 -15.98 -35.91 -4.15
CA ALA A 40 -14.52 -35.72 -4.13
C ALA A 40 -14.07 -34.57 -5.05
N VAL A 41 -14.64 -34.47 -6.26
CA VAL A 41 -14.35 -33.38 -7.20
C VAL A 41 -14.73 -32.02 -6.59
N VAL A 42 -15.90 -31.91 -5.96
CA VAL A 42 -16.32 -30.66 -5.30
C VAL A 42 -15.34 -30.23 -4.21
N LEU A 43 -14.86 -31.17 -3.38
CA LEU A 43 -13.87 -30.85 -2.36
C LEU A 43 -12.55 -30.36 -2.98
N MET A 44 -12.03 -31.07 -3.98
CA MET A 44 -10.79 -30.66 -4.67
C MET A 44 -10.93 -29.28 -5.34
N THR A 45 -12.09 -28.98 -5.92
CA THR A 45 -12.35 -27.66 -6.52
C THR A 45 -12.35 -26.56 -5.47
N LYS A 46 -12.95 -26.79 -4.29
CA LYS A 46 -12.96 -25.82 -3.20
C LYS A 46 -11.55 -25.51 -2.69
N ASP A 47 -10.73 -26.55 -2.51
CA ASP A 47 -9.35 -26.38 -2.07
C ASP A 47 -8.50 -25.66 -3.11
N ASN A 48 -8.69 -25.97 -4.40
CA ASN A 48 -7.99 -25.30 -5.49
C ASN A 48 -8.36 -23.81 -5.59
N ILE A 49 -9.65 -23.47 -5.53
CA ILE A 49 -10.11 -22.07 -5.53
C ILE A 49 -9.51 -21.32 -4.33
N SER A 50 -9.56 -21.93 -3.14
CA SER A 50 -9.01 -21.31 -1.94
C SER A 50 -7.50 -21.07 -2.03
N SER A 51 -6.76 -22.06 -2.53
CA SER A 51 -5.32 -21.94 -2.75
C SER A 51 -5.00 -20.87 -3.80
N GLN A 52 -5.78 -20.78 -4.88
CA GLN A 52 -5.60 -19.77 -5.92
C GLN A 52 -5.83 -18.36 -5.36
N VAL A 53 -6.95 -18.12 -4.69
CA VAL A 53 -7.27 -16.80 -4.12
C VAL A 53 -6.23 -16.38 -3.08
N SER A 54 -5.78 -17.31 -2.23
CA SER A 54 -4.70 -17.03 -1.27
C SER A 54 -3.39 -16.71 -1.99
N GLY A 55 -3.05 -17.44 -3.04
CA GLY A 55 -1.86 -17.19 -3.85
C GLY A 55 -1.88 -15.81 -4.51
N ASP A 56 -2.99 -15.46 -5.14
CA ASP A 56 -3.19 -14.15 -5.78
C ASP A 56 -3.10 -13.00 -4.77
N LEU A 57 -3.72 -13.16 -3.59
CA LEU A 57 -3.64 -12.17 -2.51
C LEU A 57 -2.20 -11.96 -2.04
N VAL A 58 -1.47 -13.04 -1.75
CA VAL A 58 -0.07 -12.96 -1.32
C VAL A 58 0.79 -12.29 -2.38
N PHE A 59 0.66 -12.72 -3.63
CA PHE A 59 1.44 -12.20 -4.75
C PHE A 59 1.18 -10.71 -4.98
N ASN A 60 -0.08 -10.31 -5.14
CA ASN A 60 -0.45 -8.92 -5.43
C ASN A 60 -0.12 -7.98 -4.26
N THR A 61 -0.38 -8.41 -3.03
CA THR A 61 -0.11 -7.58 -1.84
C THR A 61 1.38 -7.41 -1.59
N THR A 62 2.17 -8.48 -1.73
CA THR A 62 3.63 -8.42 -1.56
C THR A 62 4.25 -7.54 -2.64
N ARG A 63 3.86 -7.74 -3.91
CA ARG A 63 4.33 -6.91 -5.03
C ARG A 63 3.99 -5.43 -4.84
N ALA A 64 2.78 -5.12 -4.35
CA ALA A 64 2.38 -3.75 -4.06
C ALA A 64 3.19 -3.15 -2.91
N ALA A 65 3.40 -3.91 -1.83
CA ALA A 65 4.22 -3.47 -0.69
C ALA A 65 5.67 -3.21 -1.11
N ASP A 66 6.28 -4.12 -1.88
CA ASP A 66 7.64 -3.95 -2.41
C ASP A 66 7.74 -2.72 -3.30
N PHE A 67 6.78 -2.54 -4.21
CA PHE A 67 6.72 -1.37 -5.08
C PHE A 67 6.64 -0.05 -4.29
N ILE A 68 5.73 0.05 -3.31
CA ILE A 68 5.60 1.24 -2.46
C ILE A 68 6.89 1.47 -1.66
N THR A 69 7.48 0.40 -1.13
CA THR A 69 8.73 0.45 -0.36
C THR A 69 9.89 0.95 -1.20
N ASP A 70 10.00 0.51 -2.45
CA ASP A 70 11.03 0.98 -3.38
C ASP A 70 10.83 2.45 -3.75
N GLU A 71 9.60 2.92 -3.90
CA GLU A 71 9.32 4.35 -4.09
C GLU A 71 9.65 5.16 -2.82
N ILE A 72 9.36 4.64 -1.62
CA ILE A 72 9.79 5.27 -0.36
C ILE A 72 11.32 5.36 -0.33
N ARG A 73 12.05 4.30 -0.69
CA ARG A 73 13.52 4.29 -0.77
C ARG A 73 14.08 5.26 -1.79
N GLN A 74 13.34 5.57 -2.85
CA GLN A 74 13.75 6.55 -3.85
C GLN A 74 13.36 7.99 -3.46
N ALA A 75 12.40 8.14 -2.55
CA ALA A 75 11.94 9.44 -2.11
C ALA A 75 13.03 10.15 -1.30
N THR A 76 13.21 11.43 -1.60
CA THR A 76 14.04 12.37 -0.85
C THR A 76 13.34 12.86 0.42
N PHE A 77 12.01 12.97 0.37
CA PHE A 77 11.21 13.23 1.55
C PHE A 77 9.83 12.58 1.46
N LEU A 78 9.21 12.45 2.63
CA LEU A 78 7.90 11.88 2.84
C LEU A 78 6.98 12.94 3.44
N SER A 79 5.77 13.04 2.90
CA SER A 79 4.69 13.87 3.40
C SER A 79 3.57 12.99 3.93
N THR A 80 3.03 13.39 5.08
CA THR A 80 1.87 12.76 5.72
C THR A 80 0.62 13.63 5.68
N SER A 81 0.67 14.75 4.94
CA SER A 81 -0.44 15.69 4.81
C SER A 81 -0.78 15.92 3.35
N SER A 82 -2.08 15.83 3.01
CA SER A 82 -2.55 16.16 1.67
C SER A 82 -2.37 17.65 1.32
N ALA A 83 -2.13 18.52 2.31
CA ALA A 83 -1.84 19.93 2.08
C ALA A 83 -0.48 20.19 1.42
N ASP A 84 0.44 19.20 1.47
CA ASP A 84 1.77 19.30 0.86
C ASP A 84 1.76 18.99 -0.64
N ILE A 85 0.61 18.56 -1.18
CA ILE A 85 0.44 18.31 -2.61
C ILE A 85 0.41 19.66 -3.32
N PRO A 86 1.34 19.95 -4.27
CA PRO A 86 1.38 21.25 -4.93
C PRO A 86 0.06 21.58 -5.64
N THR A 87 -0.48 22.76 -5.39
CA THR A 87 -1.73 23.24 -6.02
C THR A 87 -1.62 23.41 -7.54
N SER A 88 -0.40 23.57 -8.05
CA SER A 88 -0.10 23.58 -9.49
C SER A 88 -0.27 22.21 -10.15
N THR A 89 -0.46 21.14 -9.37
CA THR A 89 -0.59 19.76 -9.85
C THR A 89 -2.02 19.27 -9.69
N VAL A 90 -2.92 19.89 -10.45
CA VAL A 90 -4.39 19.67 -10.42
C VAL A 90 -4.75 18.17 -10.55
N SER A 91 -3.94 17.36 -11.24
CA SER A 91 -4.21 15.94 -11.51
C SER A 91 -4.12 15.02 -10.28
N CYS A 92 -3.39 15.41 -9.23
CA CYS A 92 -3.28 14.61 -8.00
C CYS A 92 -4.05 15.19 -6.81
N ALA A 93 -4.90 16.19 -7.03
CA ALA A 93 -5.77 16.71 -5.98
C ALA A 93 -6.71 15.60 -5.47
N MET A 94 -6.87 15.55 -4.14
CA MET A 94 -7.72 14.58 -3.47
C MET A 94 -9.20 14.86 -3.78
N GLY A 95 -9.90 13.87 -4.30
CA GLY A 95 -11.34 13.93 -4.57
C GLY A 95 -12.20 13.50 -3.39
N SER A 96 -13.52 13.58 -3.56
CA SER A 96 -14.46 13.03 -2.59
C SER A 96 -14.30 11.51 -2.46
N GLY A 97 -14.30 11.00 -1.22
CA GLY A 97 -14.16 9.58 -0.91
C GLY A 97 -12.74 9.02 -1.03
N GLU A 98 -11.74 9.86 -1.30
CA GLU A 98 -10.33 9.49 -1.34
C GLU A 98 -9.66 9.81 0.01
N GLN A 99 -8.99 8.83 0.62
CA GLN A 99 -8.23 9.07 1.86
C GLN A 99 -6.74 9.07 1.56
N PHE A 100 -6.11 10.21 1.79
CA PHE A 100 -4.67 10.36 1.67
C PHE A 100 -3.95 9.50 2.72
N VAL A 101 -2.91 8.81 2.28
CA VAL A 101 -2.08 7.97 3.17
C VAL A 101 -0.65 8.50 3.21
N ILE A 102 -0.04 8.75 2.04
CA ILE A 102 1.34 9.21 1.96
C ILE A 102 1.62 9.96 0.65
N GLY A 103 2.43 11.01 0.76
CA GLY A 103 3.04 11.73 -0.34
C GLY A 103 4.54 11.47 -0.36
N LEU A 104 5.11 11.27 -1.53
CA LEU A 104 6.54 11.08 -1.74
C LEU A 104 7.04 12.12 -2.72
N ALA A 105 8.27 12.55 -2.50
CA ALA A 105 9.01 13.36 -3.46
C ALA A 105 10.25 12.64 -3.95
N ILE A 106 10.17 12.13 -5.17
CA ILE A 106 11.22 11.38 -5.83
C ILE A 106 11.98 12.34 -6.73
N ASN A 107 13.27 12.56 -6.47
CA ASN A 107 14.15 13.47 -7.23
C ASN A 107 13.57 14.89 -7.40
N SER A 108 12.82 15.36 -6.41
CA SER A 108 12.17 16.68 -6.41
C SER A 108 12.08 17.23 -4.98
N SER A 109 12.04 18.56 -4.85
CA SER A 109 11.75 19.25 -3.58
C SER A 109 10.25 19.31 -3.26
N LEU A 110 9.39 18.86 -4.18
CA LEU A 110 7.93 18.84 -4.07
C LEU A 110 7.38 17.41 -4.17
N VAL A 111 6.22 17.18 -3.54
CA VAL A 111 5.51 15.89 -3.62
C VAL A 111 5.10 15.64 -5.07
N ASN A 112 5.55 14.52 -5.63
CA ASN A 112 5.26 14.11 -6.99
C ASN A 112 4.55 12.77 -7.09
N VAL A 113 4.62 11.93 -6.05
CA VAL A 113 3.83 10.69 -5.95
C VAL A 113 2.94 10.76 -4.72
N VAL A 114 1.69 10.33 -4.86
CA VAL A 114 0.70 10.31 -3.78
C VAL A 114 0.01 8.95 -3.77
N TYR A 115 -0.07 8.35 -2.60
CA TYR A 115 -0.85 7.14 -2.37
C TYR A 115 -2.06 7.47 -1.50
N TYR A 116 -3.19 6.91 -1.92
CA TYR A 116 -4.46 7.08 -1.24
C TYR A 116 -5.31 5.82 -1.38
N THR A 117 -6.28 5.66 -0.48
CA THR A 117 -7.28 4.60 -0.58
C THR A 117 -8.58 5.16 -1.09
N LYS A 118 -9.31 4.34 -1.83
CA LYS A 118 -10.66 4.63 -2.31
C LYS A 118 -11.41 3.33 -2.52
N THR A 119 -12.73 3.35 -2.40
CA THR A 119 -13.56 2.24 -2.87
C THR A 119 -13.45 2.16 -4.40
N PRO A 120 -13.08 0.99 -4.97
CA PRO A 120 -12.99 0.85 -6.42
C PRO A 120 -14.34 1.06 -7.09
N PRO A 121 -14.37 1.48 -8.37
CA PRO A 121 -15.61 1.69 -9.12
C PRO A 121 -16.40 0.40 -9.44
N GLY A 122 -15.93 -0.77 -8.98
CA GLY A 122 -16.48 -2.10 -9.28
C GLY A 122 -15.57 -2.88 -10.24
N ASN A 123 -16.15 -3.80 -11.02
CA ASN A 123 -15.42 -4.66 -11.97
C ASN A 123 -14.52 -3.84 -12.91
N PRO A 124 -13.27 -4.26 -13.16
CA PRO A 124 -12.66 -5.56 -12.80
C PRO A 124 -12.04 -5.63 -11.39
N TRP A 125 -12.15 -4.58 -10.57
CA TRP A 125 -11.43 -4.45 -9.31
C TRP A 125 -12.19 -5.07 -8.13
N LEU A 126 -11.46 -5.81 -7.30
CA LEU A 126 -12.02 -6.51 -6.15
C LEU A 126 -12.16 -5.58 -4.94
N GLY A 127 -13.34 -5.59 -4.32
CA GLY A 127 -13.63 -4.81 -3.12
C GLY A 127 -13.06 -5.43 -1.83
N PRO A 128 -13.17 -4.74 -0.68
CA PRO A 128 -13.95 -3.52 -0.44
C PRO A 128 -13.21 -2.19 -0.66
N SER A 129 -11.87 -2.18 -0.73
CA SER A 129 -11.07 -0.97 -0.98
C SER A 129 -9.86 -1.26 -1.86
N SER A 130 -9.28 -0.23 -2.47
CA SER A 130 -8.10 -0.33 -3.32
C SER A 130 -7.11 0.79 -3.01
N ILE A 131 -5.82 0.52 -3.23
CA ILE A 131 -4.77 1.53 -3.18
C ILE A 131 -4.63 2.12 -4.57
N TYR A 132 -4.70 3.43 -4.60
CA TYR A 132 -4.42 4.22 -5.78
C TYR A 132 -3.08 4.92 -5.61
N ARG A 133 -2.40 5.10 -6.74
CA ARG A 133 -1.21 5.91 -6.88
C ARG A 133 -1.53 7.04 -7.84
N CYS A 134 -1.24 8.27 -7.45
CA CYS A 134 -1.12 9.40 -8.36
C CYS A 134 0.34 9.76 -8.50
N GLY A 135 0.89 9.78 -9.71
CA GLY A 135 2.28 10.14 -9.90
C GLY A 135 2.69 10.15 -11.35
N PRO A 136 3.97 10.41 -11.63
CA PRO A 136 4.49 10.31 -12.98
C PRO A 136 4.40 8.86 -13.46
N PRO A 137 4.10 8.64 -14.76
CA PRO A 137 4.00 7.32 -15.33
C PRO A 137 5.39 6.69 -15.42
N LEU A 138 5.44 5.37 -15.41
CA LEU A 138 6.63 4.62 -15.74
C LEU A 138 6.72 4.53 -17.26
N ASN A 139 7.83 4.95 -17.85
CA ASN A 139 8.09 4.80 -19.27
C ASN A 139 8.42 3.32 -19.61
N ALA A 140 8.62 3.03 -20.90
CA ALA A 140 8.93 1.67 -21.36
C ALA A 140 10.22 1.08 -20.75
N SER A 141 11.13 1.91 -20.23
CA SER A 141 12.34 1.49 -19.52
C SER A 141 12.15 1.39 -18.00
N GLY A 142 10.92 1.54 -17.49
CA GLY A 142 10.62 1.45 -16.06
C GLY A 142 11.10 2.66 -15.24
N GLN A 143 11.49 3.75 -15.89
CA GLN A 143 11.87 5.01 -15.24
C GLN A 143 10.66 5.94 -15.12
N LEU A 144 10.65 6.76 -14.07
CA LEU A 144 9.62 7.77 -13.88
C LEU A 144 9.78 8.90 -14.91
N ASP A 145 8.75 9.14 -15.72
CA ASP A 145 8.68 10.35 -16.54
C ASP A 145 8.28 11.54 -15.68
N LEU A 146 9.27 12.26 -15.15
CA LEU A 146 9.08 13.36 -14.20
C LEU A 146 8.44 14.62 -14.82
N THR A 147 8.00 14.57 -16.08
CA THR A 147 7.29 15.67 -16.74
C THR A 147 6.02 16.03 -15.96
N PRO A 148 5.90 17.26 -15.40
CA PRO A 148 4.82 17.61 -14.47
C PRO A 148 3.39 17.43 -15.02
N ALA A 149 3.21 17.51 -16.33
CA ALA A 149 1.91 17.40 -17.00
C ALA A 149 1.37 15.95 -17.10
N ASN A 150 2.21 14.93 -16.92
CA ASN A 150 1.84 13.54 -17.21
C ASN A 150 1.36 12.74 -15.99
N ARG A 151 1.07 13.40 -14.86
CA ARG A 151 0.65 12.68 -13.65
C ARG A 151 -0.73 12.05 -13.84
N THR A 152 -0.82 10.76 -13.55
CA THR A 152 -2.06 9.99 -13.70
C THR A 152 -2.41 9.29 -12.40
N LYS A 153 -3.71 9.17 -12.12
CA LYS A 153 -4.26 8.35 -11.05
C LYS A 153 -4.47 6.93 -11.58
N SER A 154 -3.84 5.94 -10.97
CA SER A 154 -4.01 4.53 -11.32
C SER A 154 -4.23 3.68 -10.07
N ILE A 155 -4.95 2.57 -10.23
CA ILE A 155 -5.08 1.56 -9.17
C ILE A 155 -3.81 0.74 -9.15
N LEU A 156 -3.19 0.60 -7.98
CA LEU A 156 -2.01 -0.22 -7.77
C LEU A 156 -2.39 -1.64 -7.37
N VAL A 157 -3.27 -1.77 -6.38
CA VAL A 157 -3.71 -3.05 -5.83
C VAL A 157 -5.11 -2.92 -5.26
N ASP A 158 -5.88 -4.00 -5.36
CA ASP A 158 -7.25 -4.09 -4.89
C ASP A 158 -7.37 -5.02 -3.68
N SER A 159 -8.60 -5.43 -3.32
CA SER A 159 -8.85 -6.37 -2.23
C SER A 159 -8.28 -5.90 -0.88
N ILE A 160 -8.24 -4.60 -0.62
CA ILE A 160 -7.75 -4.07 0.67
C ILE A 160 -8.89 -4.10 1.67
N THR A 161 -8.61 -4.67 2.85
CA THR A 161 -9.65 -4.87 3.87
C THR A 161 -10.13 -3.55 4.46
N THR A 162 -11.41 -3.44 4.76
CA THR A 162 -12.00 -2.36 5.57
C THR A 162 -12.34 -2.85 6.99
N ASN A 163 -11.84 -4.02 7.39
CA ASN A 163 -12.07 -4.57 8.73
C ASN A 163 -11.48 -3.65 9.82
N ALA A 164 -12.24 -3.42 10.88
CA ALA A 164 -11.82 -2.56 12.00
C ALA A 164 -10.53 -3.04 12.66
N ASN A 165 -10.29 -4.35 12.78
CA ASN A 165 -9.07 -4.89 13.41
C ASN A 165 -7.81 -4.52 12.63
N ALA A 166 -7.86 -4.56 11.30
CA ALA A 166 -6.75 -4.14 10.45
C ALA A 166 -6.56 -2.61 10.49
N ARG A 167 -7.66 -1.85 10.50
CA ARG A 167 -7.63 -0.38 10.53
C ARG A 167 -7.20 0.20 11.87
N ASN A 168 -7.53 -0.47 12.97
CA ASN A 168 -7.26 0.00 14.33
C ASN A 168 -5.94 -0.52 14.90
N GLU A 169 -5.21 -1.30 14.11
CA GLU A 169 -3.92 -1.82 14.52
C GLU A 169 -2.97 -0.66 14.91
N THR A 170 -2.32 -0.79 16.07
CA THR A 170 -1.49 0.27 16.64
C THR A 170 -0.05 0.17 16.13
N CYS A 171 0.53 1.34 15.89
CA CYS A 171 1.96 1.46 15.65
C CYS A 171 2.75 1.29 16.96
N ALA A 172 4.03 0.92 16.86
CA ALA A 172 4.90 0.79 18.02
C ALA A 172 5.11 2.13 18.73
N SER A 173 5.48 2.11 20.02
CA SER A 173 5.81 3.31 20.77
C SER A 173 6.91 4.13 20.08
N GLY A 174 6.77 5.46 20.06
CA GLY A 174 7.72 6.34 19.38
C GLY A 174 7.52 6.45 17.86
N THR A 175 6.40 5.93 17.34
CA THR A 175 5.98 6.14 15.96
C THR A 175 4.58 6.75 15.91
N THR A 176 4.32 7.54 14.87
CA THR A 176 3.01 8.16 14.62
C THR A 176 2.34 7.47 13.44
N LYS A 177 1.05 7.17 13.60
CA LYS A 177 0.23 6.48 12.59
C LYS A 177 -0.34 7.46 11.58
N PHE A 178 -0.22 7.13 10.29
CA PHE A 178 -0.76 7.93 9.18
C PHE A 178 -1.53 7.07 8.16
N PRO A 179 -2.77 7.45 7.81
CA PRO A 179 -3.59 8.45 8.49
C PRO A 179 -3.96 7.98 9.91
N ALA A 180 -4.28 8.89 10.82
CA ALA A 180 -4.60 8.55 12.21
C ALA A 180 -5.82 7.62 12.34
N SER A 181 -6.77 7.74 11.41
CA SER A 181 -7.98 6.89 11.32
C SER A 181 -8.14 6.35 9.90
N PRO A 182 -7.44 5.27 9.54
CA PRO A 182 -7.49 4.75 8.18
C PRO A 182 -8.85 4.13 7.86
N SER A 183 -9.32 4.33 6.63
CA SER A 183 -10.56 3.79 6.08
C SER A 183 -10.40 2.35 5.58
N ALA A 184 -9.15 1.92 5.35
CA ALA A 184 -8.78 0.59 4.88
C ALA A 184 -7.49 0.11 5.56
N GLY A 185 -7.13 -1.17 5.41
CA GLY A 185 -5.94 -1.81 5.99
C GLY A 185 -4.61 -1.36 5.37
N PHE A 186 -4.49 -0.09 4.99
CA PHE A 186 -3.28 0.52 4.45
C PHE A 186 -2.97 1.79 5.23
N PHE A 187 -1.86 1.78 5.96
CA PHE A 187 -1.38 2.91 6.76
C PHE A 187 0.12 2.76 7.01
N LEU A 188 0.73 3.83 7.50
CA LEU A 188 2.15 3.85 7.86
C LEU A 188 2.33 4.20 9.33
N CYS A 189 3.44 3.72 9.88
CA CYS A 189 3.96 4.12 11.17
C CYS A 189 5.29 4.84 10.93
N VAL A 190 5.31 6.15 11.12
CA VAL A 190 6.49 7.00 10.90
C VAL A 190 7.21 7.20 12.23
N ASN A 191 8.52 6.98 12.28
CA ASN A 191 9.29 7.15 13.51
C ASN A 191 9.41 8.63 13.90
N ASN A 192 9.10 8.96 15.16
CA ASN A 192 9.08 10.33 15.66
C ASN A 192 10.48 10.93 15.80
N SER A 193 11.49 10.10 16.07
CA SER A 193 12.89 10.50 16.19
C SER A 193 13.61 10.56 14.83
N ASN A 194 13.13 9.78 13.86
CA ASN A 194 13.68 9.76 12.51
C ASN A 194 12.53 9.65 11.48
N PRO A 195 12.02 10.77 10.95
CA PRO A 195 10.88 10.76 10.02
C PRO A 195 11.17 10.07 8.69
N ASN A 196 12.43 9.75 8.40
CA ASN A 196 12.84 8.98 7.22
C ASN A 196 12.61 7.47 7.39
N LEU A 197 12.50 6.98 8.64
CA LEU A 197 12.19 5.58 8.93
C LEU A 197 10.68 5.38 9.01
N VAL A 198 10.16 4.55 8.12
CA VAL A 198 8.74 4.28 8.04
C VAL A 198 8.47 2.79 7.95
N GLU A 199 7.49 2.35 8.72
CA GLU A 199 6.93 1.01 8.62
C GLU A 199 5.61 1.08 7.85
N LEU A 200 5.57 0.42 6.70
CA LEU A 200 4.38 0.23 5.88
C LEU A 200 3.60 -0.99 6.39
N ARG A 201 2.31 -0.80 6.67
CA ARG A 201 1.38 -1.89 6.98
C ARG A 201 0.29 -1.97 5.93
N LEU A 202 0.17 -3.16 5.33
CA LEU A 202 -0.80 -3.45 4.29
C LEU A 202 -1.52 -4.76 4.62
N THR A 203 -2.85 -4.72 4.64
CA THR A 203 -3.70 -5.88 4.88
C THR A 203 -4.73 -6.01 3.76
N SER A 204 -4.69 -7.14 3.07
CA SER A 204 -5.63 -7.49 2.02
C SER A 204 -6.61 -8.57 2.49
N ARG A 205 -7.82 -8.52 1.97
CA ARG A 205 -8.87 -9.50 2.17
C ARG A 205 -9.63 -9.69 0.86
N SER A 206 -9.80 -10.94 0.45
CA SER A 206 -10.69 -11.29 -0.66
C SER A 206 -11.94 -12.01 -0.14
N ASP A 207 -13.10 -11.60 -0.67
CA ASP A 207 -14.39 -12.26 -0.52
C ASP A 207 -14.72 -13.20 -1.70
N LYS A 208 -13.79 -13.37 -2.65
CA LYS A 208 -13.98 -14.18 -3.87
C LYS A 208 -14.30 -15.66 -3.57
N LEU A 209 -13.75 -16.19 -2.48
CA LEU A 209 -14.10 -17.53 -1.99
C LEU A 209 -15.59 -17.63 -1.59
N ALA A 210 -16.18 -16.56 -1.06
CA ALA A 210 -17.60 -16.52 -0.72
C ALA A 210 -18.47 -16.34 -1.99
N SER A 211 -18.03 -15.55 -2.98
CA SER A 211 -18.75 -15.40 -4.25
C SER A 211 -18.76 -16.66 -5.10
N ASP A 212 -17.70 -17.48 -5.01
CA ASP A 212 -17.57 -18.73 -5.78
C ASP A 212 -18.31 -19.92 -5.11
N GLY A 213 -19.16 -19.64 -4.11
CA GLY A 213 -20.03 -20.64 -3.47
C GLY A 213 -19.32 -21.62 -2.54
N VAL A 214 -18.03 -21.41 -2.25
CA VAL A 214 -17.23 -22.30 -1.40
C VAL A 214 -17.73 -22.29 0.06
N GLY A 215 -18.38 -21.20 0.50
CA GLY A 215 -18.99 -21.04 1.83
C GLY A 215 -20.48 -21.42 1.96
N ALA A 216 -21.14 -21.87 0.90
CA ALA A 216 -22.57 -22.18 0.94
C ALA A 216 -22.83 -23.58 1.52
N GLY A 217 -22.74 -23.72 2.84
CA GLY A 217 -23.07 -24.96 3.52
C GLY A 217 -22.82 -24.92 5.02
N ARG A 218 -23.86 -24.50 5.76
CA ARG A 218 -23.98 -24.42 7.24
C ARG A 218 -23.48 -23.10 7.86
N SER A 219 -24.45 -22.32 8.34
CA SER A 219 -24.32 -21.34 9.43
C SER A 219 -23.40 -20.13 9.19
N ALA A 220 -24.00 -19.03 8.75
CA ALA A 220 -23.81 -17.60 9.11
C ALA A 220 -22.43 -16.96 9.48
N GLU A 221 -21.30 -17.65 9.57
CA GLU A 221 -20.03 -17.03 10.06
C GLU A 221 -18.75 -17.49 9.35
N SER A 222 -18.82 -18.45 8.43
CA SER A 222 -17.68 -18.89 7.64
C SER A 222 -17.77 -18.36 6.20
N SER A 223 -17.71 -17.04 6.04
CA SER A 223 -17.25 -16.48 4.77
C SER A 223 -15.81 -16.91 4.60
N ALA A 224 -15.58 -17.97 3.83
CA ALA A 224 -14.25 -18.32 3.37
C ALA A 224 -13.66 -17.03 2.77
N SER A 225 -12.67 -16.45 3.43
CA SER A 225 -12.07 -15.18 3.05
C SER A 225 -10.58 -15.30 3.33
N GLY A 226 -9.76 -15.11 2.31
CA GLY A 226 -8.32 -15.03 2.50
C GLY A 226 -8.00 -13.68 3.14
N ASN A 227 -7.19 -13.68 4.20
CA ASN A 227 -6.63 -12.47 4.80
C ASN A 227 -5.10 -12.59 4.74
N PHE A 228 -4.43 -11.56 4.25
CA PHE A 228 -2.99 -11.52 4.17
C PHE A 228 -2.47 -10.16 4.62
N ARG A 229 -1.40 -10.16 5.41
CA ARG A 229 -0.83 -8.96 6.01
C ARG A 229 0.66 -8.89 5.72
N VAL A 230 1.09 -7.74 5.22
CA VAL A 230 2.49 -7.40 4.99
C VAL A 230 2.87 -6.24 5.90
N VAL A 231 4.01 -6.39 6.57
CA VAL A 231 4.68 -5.31 7.30
C VAL A 231 6.09 -5.22 6.77
N THR A 232 6.47 -4.03 6.32
CA THR A 232 7.81 -3.80 5.80
C THR A 232 8.30 -2.44 6.24
N THR A 233 9.59 -2.33 6.53
CA THR A 233 10.23 -1.08 6.92
C THR A 233 11.06 -0.54 5.77
N ALA A 234 10.91 0.74 5.50
CA ALA A 234 11.66 1.48 4.50
C ALA A 234 12.33 2.69 5.14
N PHE A 235 13.49 3.05 4.59
CA PHE A 235 14.09 4.35 4.83
C PHE A 235 13.96 5.15 3.55
N THR A 236 13.51 6.40 3.64
CA THR A 236 13.71 7.35 2.55
C THR A 236 15.20 7.58 2.31
N ARG A 237 15.57 8.00 1.11
CA ARG A 237 16.93 8.50 0.90
C ARG A 237 17.13 9.67 1.86
N ALA A 238 18.27 9.66 2.55
CA ALA A 238 18.75 10.88 3.19
C ALA A 238 18.69 11.97 2.12
N ALA A 239 17.88 12.99 2.35
CA ALA A 239 17.88 14.13 1.46
C ALA A 239 19.33 14.62 1.35
N SER A 240 19.87 14.67 0.14
CA SER A 240 21.10 15.41 -0.09
C SER A 240 20.79 16.87 0.28
N GLY A 241 21.12 17.28 1.50
CA GLY A 241 20.70 18.55 2.10
C GLY A 241 19.76 18.37 3.28
N VAL A 242 20.35 18.24 4.47
CA VAL A 242 19.66 18.38 5.75
C VAL A 242 20.22 19.63 6.41
N ALA A 243 19.37 20.61 6.70
CA ALA A 243 19.76 21.74 7.52
C ALA A 243 19.38 21.50 8.97
N THR A 244 20.36 21.55 9.88
CA THR A 244 20.09 21.62 11.31
C THR A 244 19.91 23.08 11.70
N LEU A 245 18.73 23.41 12.23
CA LEU A 245 18.38 24.76 12.63
C LEU A 245 18.64 24.95 14.12
N ASN A 246 19.62 25.78 14.46
CA ASN A 246 19.99 26.08 15.85
C ASN A 246 19.69 27.54 16.15
N SER A 247 18.94 27.81 17.21
CA SER A 247 18.67 29.19 17.62
C SER A 247 19.60 29.70 18.70
N SER A 248 19.86 30.99 18.68
CA SER A 248 20.33 31.77 19.83
C SER A 248 19.36 32.93 20.09
N GLY A 249 19.14 33.25 21.37
CA GLY A 249 18.18 34.27 21.80
C GLY A 249 16.75 33.75 21.99
N THR A 250 15.76 34.64 21.91
CA THR A 250 14.36 34.33 22.27
C THR A 250 13.51 34.15 21.01
N CYS A 251 13.28 32.90 20.60
CA CYS A 251 12.60 32.54 19.34
C CYS A 251 11.19 31.98 19.54
N SER A 252 10.38 32.61 20.42
CA SER A 252 9.02 32.12 20.71
C SER A 252 8.06 32.40 19.55
N GLY A 253 7.22 31.41 19.22
CA GLY A 253 6.19 31.53 18.18
C GLY A 253 6.72 31.53 16.74
N VAL A 254 8.01 31.21 16.54
CA VAL A 254 8.57 31.10 15.19
C VAL A 254 8.09 29.82 14.52
N THR A 255 7.70 29.92 13.25
CA THR A 255 7.48 28.74 12.41
C THR A 255 8.44 28.80 11.22
N VAL A 256 8.92 27.64 10.77
CA VAL A 256 9.81 27.51 9.62
C VAL A 256 9.10 26.81 8.47
N ALA A 257 9.22 27.37 7.27
CA ALA A 257 8.81 26.75 6.02
C ALA A 257 10.04 26.63 5.13
N VAL A 258 10.13 25.55 4.36
CA VAL A 258 11.24 25.29 3.43
C VAL A 258 10.65 25.02 2.05
N ASP A 259 11.12 25.72 1.03
CA ASP A 259 10.71 25.51 -0.37
C ASP A 259 9.18 25.55 -0.59
N GLY A 260 8.49 26.44 0.14
CA GLY A 260 7.03 26.58 0.05
C GLY A 260 6.22 25.50 0.79
N ARG A 261 6.87 24.61 1.55
CA ARG A 261 6.20 23.64 2.43
C ARG A 261 5.45 24.34 3.56
N PRO A 262 4.39 23.73 4.14
CA PRO A 262 3.70 24.28 5.30
C PRO A 262 4.65 24.57 6.45
N ALA A 263 4.37 25.68 7.13
CA ALA A 263 5.22 26.12 8.23
C ALA A 263 5.05 25.19 9.43
N VAL A 264 6.16 24.70 9.98
CA VAL A 264 6.20 23.90 11.20
C VAL A 264 6.70 24.74 12.36
N SER A 265 6.21 24.47 13.57
CA SER A 265 6.69 25.18 14.78
C SER A 265 8.19 24.94 14.95
N PHE A 266 8.95 26.02 15.06
CA PHE A 266 10.39 25.95 15.21
C PHE A 266 10.77 25.49 16.62
N THR A 267 11.76 24.59 16.71
CA THR A 267 12.40 24.20 17.97
C THR A 267 13.91 24.15 17.73
N SER A 268 14.71 24.68 18.67
CA SER A 268 16.16 24.66 18.53
C SER A 268 16.70 23.23 18.41
N GLY A 269 17.60 23.00 17.47
CA GLY A 269 18.16 21.67 17.18
C GLY A 269 17.30 20.85 16.22
N MET A 270 16.19 21.39 15.71
CA MET A 270 15.39 20.68 14.71
C MET A 270 16.16 20.52 13.40
N THR A 271 15.95 19.38 12.74
CA THR A 271 16.46 19.12 11.39
C THR A 271 15.36 19.33 10.38
N VAL A 272 15.62 20.11 9.34
CA VAL A 272 14.73 20.27 8.18
C VAL A 272 15.43 19.78 6.93
N VAL A 273 14.68 19.19 6.01
CA VAL A 273 15.20 18.83 4.69
C VAL A 273 15.33 20.11 3.88
N ALA A 274 16.54 20.64 3.80
CA ALA A 274 16.88 21.86 3.08
C ALA A 274 18.31 21.73 2.55
N THR A 275 18.53 22.07 1.29
CA THR A 275 19.88 22.29 0.75
C THR A 275 20.25 23.75 0.90
N LYS A 276 21.52 24.08 0.64
CA LYS A 276 21.96 25.48 0.57
C LYS A 276 21.18 26.32 -0.43
N THR A 277 20.60 25.69 -1.47
CA THR A 277 19.75 26.34 -2.46
C THR A 277 18.28 26.42 -2.05
N SER A 278 17.88 25.74 -0.97
CA SER A 278 16.51 25.79 -0.47
C SER A 278 16.16 27.18 0.06
N THR A 279 14.92 27.58 -0.19
CA THR A 279 14.33 28.81 0.34
C THR A 279 13.72 28.52 1.69
N ILE A 280 14.44 28.85 2.76
CA ILE A 280 13.93 28.77 4.13
C ILE A 280 13.28 30.11 4.49
N THR A 281 12.01 30.09 4.87
CA THR A 281 11.26 31.26 5.34
C THR A 281 10.81 31.05 6.79
N PHE A 282 10.73 32.15 7.53
CA PHE A 282 10.34 32.15 8.94
C PHE A 282 9.16 33.10 9.17
N SER A 283 8.31 32.78 10.14
CA SER A 283 7.16 33.58 10.58
C SER A 283 7.38 34.05 12.03
N PRO A 284 6.74 35.13 12.53
CA PRO A 284 5.83 36.06 11.85
C PRO A 284 6.60 37.10 11.02
N ASN A 285 6.15 37.35 9.78
CA ASN A 285 6.73 38.29 8.81
C ASN A 285 8.03 37.81 8.11
N PRO A 286 7.91 36.98 7.06
CA PRO A 286 9.04 36.44 6.31
C PRO A 286 10.00 37.49 5.73
N SER A 287 9.47 38.67 5.39
CA SER A 287 10.24 39.77 4.80
C SER A 287 11.16 40.49 5.79
N LEU A 288 10.95 40.35 7.10
CA LEU A 288 11.75 41.03 8.12
C LEU A 288 12.97 40.21 8.57
N TRP A 289 13.06 38.95 8.16
CA TRP A 289 14.19 38.09 8.49
C TRP A 289 15.38 38.43 7.59
N LEU A 290 16.46 38.90 8.21
CA LEU A 290 17.70 39.16 7.49
C LEU A 290 18.48 37.84 7.32
N LYS A 291 18.69 37.42 6.07
CA LYS A 291 19.55 36.29 5.72
C LYS A 291 20.98 36.77 5.49
N THR A 292 21.93 36.14 6.17
CA THR A 292 23.37 36.28 5.94
C THR A 292 24.00 34.91 5.78
N SER A 293 25.08 34.79 5.03
CA SER A 293 25.76 33.50 4.78
C SER A 293 27.19 33.56 5.32
N PRO A 294 27.38 33.33 6.63
CA PRO A 294 28.69 33.47 7.27
C PRO A 294 29.71 32.42 6.79
N SER A 295 29.26 31.29 6.23
CA SER A 295 30.13 30.29 5.61
C SER A 295 29.43 29.56 4.46
N THR A 296 30.21 28.77 3.72
CA THR A 296 29.72 27.95 2.60
C THR A 296 28.57 27.02 2.99
N ASN A 297 28.61 26.46 4.21
CA ASN A 297 27.62 25.48 4.70
C ASN A 297 26.69 26.04 5.78
N GLN A 298 26.66 27.36 5.98
CA GLN A 298 25.82 27.97 7.01
C GLN A 298 25.07 29.19 6.49
N ASP A 299 23.76 29.24 6.72
CA ASP A 299 22.97 30.46 6.64
C ASP A 299 22.52 30.90 8.02
N ARG A 300 22.49 32.21 8.25
CA ARG A 300 22.04 32.82 9.49
C ARG A 300 20.88 33.75 9.19
N TYR A 301 19.77 33.53 9.89
CA TYR A 301 18.53 34.27 9.80
C TYR A 301 18.33 35.04 11.10
N THR A 302 18.17 36.35 11.02
CA THR A 302 18.05 37.20 12.22
C THR A 302 16.78 38.03 12.16
N TYR A 303 16.01 38.03 13.25
CA TYR A 303 14.85 38.88 13.44
C TYR A 303 14.73 39.28 14.92
N LEU A 304 14.79 40.59 15.20
CA LEU A 304 14.83 41.13 16.56
C LEU A 304 15.92 40.45 17.41
N LEU A 305 15.53 39.79 18.51
CA LEU A 305 16.41 39.07 19.43
C LEU A 305 16.52 37.57 19.12
N CYS A 306 15.97 37.11 18.00
CA CYS A 306 16.03 35.72 17.56
C CYS A 306 17.03 35.58 16.40
N THR A 307 18.00 34.70 16.56
CA THR A 307 18.92 34.29 15.50
C THR A 307 18.78 32.80 15.28
N ILE A 308 18.59 32.36 14.03
CA ILE A 308 18.52 30.95 13.64
C ILE A 308 19.65 30.67 12.65
N ASN A 309 20.53 29.74 13.00
CA ASN A 309 21.60 29.26 12.13
C ASN A 309 21.15 27.95 11.48
N ALA A 310 21.04 27.94 10.16
CA ALA A 310 20.83 26.75 9.35
C ALA A 310 22.20 26.20 8.92
N ASN A 311 22.57 25.05 9.48
CA ASN A 311 23.80 24.33 9.13
C ASN A 311 23.43 23.21 8.13
N PHE A 312 23.87 23.35 6.88
CA PHE A 312 23.60 22.43 5.77
C PHE A 312 24.65 21.33 5.65
#